data_AF-A0A946B355-F1
#
_entry.id   AF-A0A946B355-F1
#
_cell.length_a   1.000
_cell.length_b   1.000
_cell.length_c   1.000
_cell.angle_alpha   90.00
_cell.angle_beta   90.00
_cell.angle_gamma   90.00
#
_symmetry.space_group_name_H-M   'P 1'
#
loop_
_entity.id
_entity.type
_entity.pdbx_description
1 polymer ?
#
loop_
_entity_poly.entity_id
_entity_poly.type
_entity_poly.pdbx_seq_one_letter_code
_entity_poly.pdbx_strand_id
1 'polypeptide(L)'
;MRRRLLLTALSLIVLMVVGAWAVWWFFLATYGQRVVAAANAEGSEPRLTYTAIERFGFPFTVGIRLRDAEMTGAWGAGQAKLAAAVAEVSARPWRPRDMAILLPEGLGWVTTAPSPANRQSG
;
A
#
# COMPACT_ATOMS: atom_id res chain seq x y z
N MET A 1 -39.63 19.26 -24.00
CA MET A 1 -39.41 17.95 -23.34
C MET A 1 -38.01 17.37 -23.58
N ARG A 2 -37.47 17.35 -24.81
CA ARG A 2 -36.12 16.81 -25.13
C ARG A 2 -34.97 17.38 -24.27
N ARG A 3 -34.96 18.68 -23.97
CA ARG A 3 -33.90 19.32 -23.17
C ARG A 3 -33.85 18.84 -21.72
N ARG A 4 -35.01 18.54 -21.10
CA ARG A 4 -35.06 17.98 -19.74
C ARG A 4 -34.54 16.54 -19.72
N LEU A 5 -34.96 15.72 -20.69
CA LEU A 5 -34.46 14.35 -20.85
C LEU A 5 -32.94 14.29 -21.06
N LEU A 6 -32.38 15.18 -21.89
CA LEU A 6 -30.94 15.28 -22.10
C LEU A 6 -30.18 15.66 -20.83
N LEU A 7 -30.70 16.61 -20.04
CA LEU A 7 -30.10 16.99 -18.76
C LEU A 7 -30.16 15.84 -17.75
N THR A 8 -31.28 15.14 -17.66
CA THR A 8 -31.40 13.97 -16.79
C THR A 8 -30.43 12.86 -17.20
N ALA A 9 -30.33 12.56 -18.49
CA ALA A 9 -29.40 11.57 -19.01
C ALA A 9 -27.94 11.94 -18.73
N LEU A 10 -27.57 13.21 -18.93
CA LEU A 10 -26.24 13.71 -18.61
C LEU A 10 -25.93 13.57 -17.11
N SER A 11 -26.86 13.96 -16.24
CA SER A 11 -26.70 13.83 -14.79
C SER A 11 -26.52 12.37 -14.36
N LEU A 12 -27.26 11.43 -14.95
CA LEU A 12 -27.12 10.00 -14.68
C LEU A 12 -25.75 9.46 -15.12
N ILE A 13 -25.26 9.90 -16.29
CA ILE A 13 -23.91 9.53 -16.76
C ILE A 13 -22.85 10.05 -15.79
N VAL A 14 -22.94 11.31 -15.36
CA VAL A 14 -21.99 11.89 -14.41
C VAL A 14 -22.01 11.11 -13.09
N LEU A 15 -23.19 10.78 -12.56
CA LEU A 15 -23.32 9.97 -11.34
C LEU A 15 -22.74 8.57 -11.51
N MET A 16 -22.96 7.93 -12.66
CA MET A 16 -22.40 6.62 -12.97
C MET A 16 -20.88 6.65 -13.03
N VAL A 17 -20.29 7.69 -13.66
CA VAL A 17 -18.84 7.88 -13.73
C VAL A 17 -18.24 8.09 -12.33
N VAL A 18 -18.86 8.94 -11.51
CA VAL A 18 -18.43 9.18 -10.12
C VAL A 18 -18.53 7.91 -9.28
N GLY A 19 -19.62 7.15 -9.44
CA GLY A 19 -19.80 5.86 -8.77
C GLY A 19 -18.74 4.84 -9.16
N ALA A 20 -18.53 4.64 -10.47
CA ALA A 20 -17.50 3.73 -10.99
C ALA A 20 -16.10 4.11 -10.51
N TRP A 21 -15.81 5.41 -10.47
CA TRP A 21 -14.56 5.93 -9.95
C TRP A 21 -14.36 5.62 -8.46
N ALA A 22 -15.39 5.83 -7.63
CA ALA A 22 -15.31 5.49 -6.20
C ALA A 22 -15.12 3.98 -5.98
N VAL A 23 -15.86 3.15 -6.73
CA VAL A 23 -15.73 1.68 -6.68
C VAL A 23 -14.32 1.23 -7.06
N TRP A 24 -13.73 1.84 -8.10
CA TRP A 24 -12.35 1.56 -8.51
C TRP A 24 -11.33 1.80 -7.39
N TRP A 25 -11.46 2.89 -6.63
CA TRP A 25 -10.59 3.17 -5.49
C TRP A 25 -10.79 2.19 -4.32
N PHE A 26 -12.03 1.82 -4.02
CA PHE A 26 -12.32 0.79 -3.03
C PHE A 26 -11.76 -0.58 -3.44
N PHE A 27 -11.80 -0.90 -4.73
CA PHE A 27 -11.18 -2.10 -5.29
C PHE A 27 -9.66 -2.07 -5.09
N LEU A 28 -8.99 -0.96 -5.38
CA LEU A 28 -7.54 -0.81 -5.18
C LEU A 28 -7.14 -1.00 -3.71
N ALA A 29 -7.88 -0.38 -2.78
CA ALA A 29 -7.63 -0.55 -1.34
C ALA A 29 -7.82 -2.01 -0.90
N THR A 30 -8.82 -2.69 -1.44
CA THR A 30 -9.05 -4.12 -1.17
C THR A 30 -7.94 -5.00 -1.75
N TYR A 31 -7.45 -4.66 -2.95
CA TYR A 31 -6.32 -5.35 -3.56
C TYR A 31 -5.04 -5.20 -2.74
N GLY A 32 -4.76 -4.00 -2.22
CA GLY A 32 -3.63 -3.79 -1.30
C GLY A 32 -3.69 -4.68 -0.06
N GLN A 33 -4.87 -4.87 0.53
CA GLN A 33 -5.02 -5.83 1.64
C GLN A 33 -4.74 -7.28 1.23
N ARG A 34 -5.10 -7.67 0.00
CA ARG A 34 -4.78 -9.01 -0.53
C ARG A 34 -3.28 -9.19 -0.73
N VAL A 35 -2.56 -8.16 -1.18
CA VAL A 35 -1.10 -8.19 -1.30
C VAL A 35 -0.44 -8.35 0.08
N VAL A 36 -0.92 -7.61 1.07
CA VAL A 36 -0.46 -7.74 2.47
C VAL A 36 -0.75 -9.14 3.04
N ALA A 37 -1.92 -9.70 2.72
CA ALA A 37 -2.27 -11.07 3.12
C ALA A 37 -1.38 -12.11 2.40
N ALA A 38 -1.08 -11.90 1.11
CA ALA A 38 -0.17 -12.76 0.36
C ALA A 38 1.25 -12.71 0.93
N ALA A 39 1.73 -11.55 1.37
CA ALA A 39 3.03 -11.41 2.07
C ALA A 39 3.06 -12.12 3.45
N ASN A 40 1.90 -12.56 3.96
CA ASN A 40 1.78 -13.35 5.18
C ASN A 40 1.52 -14.84 4.95
N ALA A 41 1.33 -15.27 3.70
CA ALA A 41 1.11 -16.67 3.40
C ALA A 41 2.35 -17.50 3.76
N GLU A 42 2.13 -18.73 4.24
CA GLU A 42 3.20 -19.66 4.61
C GLU A 42 4.18 -19.84 3.45
N GLY A 43 5.48 -19.66 3.73
CA GLY A 43 6.56 -19.74 2.74
C GLY A 43 6.93 -18.42 2.05
N SER A 44 6.26 -17.31 2.39
CA SER A 44 6.61 -15.99 1.85
C SER A 44 7.69 -15.34 2.71
N GLU A 45 8.91 -15.23 2.17
CA GLU A 45 9.93 -14.34 2.70
C GLU A 45 10.03 -13.08 1.82
N PRO A 46 10.09 -11.88 2.44
CA PRO A 46 10.09 -11.58 3.87
C PRO A 46 8.68 -11.63 4.49
N ARG A 47 8.59 -12.08 5.75
CA ARG A 47 7.33 -12.19 6.50
C ARG A 47 6.91 -10.83 7.07
N LEU A 48 5.64 -10.46 6.92
CA LEU A 48 5.10 -9.16 7.36
C LEU A 48 4.06 -9.30 8.48
N THR A 49 4.44 -9.24 9.74
CA THR A 49 3.48 -9.27 10.86
C THR A 49 2.92 -7.88 11.18
N TYR A 50 1.65 -7.81 11.59
CA TYR A 50 0.98 -6.56 12.01
C TYR A 50 -0.16 -6.88 12.99
N THR A 51 -0.53 -5.91 13.84
CA THR A 51 -1.64 -6.08 14.79
C THR A 51 -2.99 -5.73 14.18
N ALA A 52 -3.04 -4.71 13.33
CA ALA A 52 -4.26 -4.26 12.67
C ALA A 52 -3.99 -3.65 11.29
N ILE A 53 -4.98 -3.78 10.40
CA ILE A 53 -5.01 -3.15 9.07
C ILE A 53 -6.26 -2.28 8.93
N GLU A 54 -6.07 -0.98 8.70
CA GLU A 54 -7.13 0.01 8.61
C GLU A 54 -7.14 0.67 7.23
N ARG A 55 -8.33 0.98 6.71
CA ARG A 55 -8.50 1.81 5.49
C ARG A 55 -8.94 3.21 5.93
N PHE A 56 -8.41 4.26 5.31
CA PHE A 56 -8.73 5.64 5.70
C PHE A 56 -8.69 6.64 4.53
N GLY A 57 -9.18 7.86 4.82
CA GLY A 57 -8.97 9.07 4.03
C GLY A 57 -10.06 9.40 2.99
N PHE A 58 -10.98 8.48 2.69
CA PHE A 58 -11.94 8.67 1.59
C PHE A 58 -12.85 9.90 1.84
N PRO A 59 -13.22 10.69 0.82
CA PRO A 59 -12.87 10.58 -0.62
C PRO A 59 -11.57 11.28 -1.00
N PHE A 60 -10.90 11.93 -0.04
CA PHE A 60 -9.80 12.82 -0.30
C PHE A 60 -8.45 12.12 -0.41
N THR A 61 -8.32 10.99 0.22
CA THR A 61 -7.12 10.16 0.22
C THR A 61 -7.59 8.72 0.36
N VAL A 62 -6.91 7.78 -0.27
CA VAL A 62 -7.22 6.36 -0.11
C VAL A 62 -5.94 5.71 0.35
N GLY A 63 -5.95 5.25 1.59
CA GLY A 63 -4.78 4.65 2.19
C GLY A 63 -5.08 3.43 3.03
N ILE A 64 -4.03 2.66 3.22
CA ILE A 64 -3.97 1.50 4.10
C ILE A 64 -2.94 1.80 5.18
N ARG A 65 -3.33 1.60 6.43
CA ARG A 65 -2.47 1.76 7.59
C ARG A 65 -2.33 0.41 8.29
N LEU A 66 -1.08 0.02 8.53
CA LEU A 66 -0.70 -1.15 9.32
C LEU A 66 -0.23 -0.65 10.68
N ARG A 67 -0.76 -1.21 11.76
CA ARG A 67 -0.28 -0.95 13.13
C ARG A 67 0.70 -2.03 13.55
N ASP A 68 1.73 -1.62 14.27
CA ASP A 68 2.81 -2.48 14.78
C ASP A 68 3.34 -3.41 13.69
N ALA A 69 3.68 -2.82 12.55
CA ALA A 69 4.12 -3.53 11.37
C ALA A 69 5.59 -3.95 11.55
N GLU A 70 5.83 -5.25 11.53
CA GLU A 70 7.15 -5.85 11.57
C GLU A 70 7.37 -6.68 10.32
N MET A 71 8.52 -6.52 9.68
CA MET A 71 8.93 -7.29 8.52
C MET A 71 10.25 -8.00 8.81
N THR A 72 10.27 -9.32 8.67
CA THR A 72 11.44 -10.15 8.96
C THR A 72 11.61 -11.23 7.90
N GLY A 73 12.79 -11.37 7.31
CA GLY A 73 13.12 -12.49 6.41
C GLY A 73 14.17 -12.13 5.37
N ALA A 74 14.46 -13.04 4.45
CA ALA A 74 15.37 -12.73 3.35
C ALA A 74 14.78 -11.66 2.43
N TRP A 75 15.60 -10.67 2.08
CA TRP A 75 15.31 -9.68 1.05
C TRP A 75 16.53 -9.58 0.13
N GLY A 76 16.41 -10.10 -1.09
CA GLY A 76 17.53 -10.17 -2.03
C GLY A 76 18.67 -11.01 -1.47
N ALA A 77 19.87 -10.44 -1.35
CA ALA A 77 21.07 -11.12 -0.86
C ALA A 77 21.29 -11.02 0.66
N GLY A 78 20.37 -10.42 1.41
CA GLY A 78 20.51 -10.19 2.85
C GLY A 78 19.24 -10.49 3.64
N GLN A 79 19.29 -10.22 4.94
CA GLN A 79 18.11 -10.26 5.82
C GLN A 79 17.56 -8.85 6.01
N ALA A 80 16.25 -8.69 5.86
CA ALA A 80 15.53 -7.48 6.22
C ALA A 80 14.88 -7.68 7.59
N LYS A 81 15.14 -6.75 8.51
CA LYS A 81 14.38 -6.58 9.74
C LYS A 81 13.91 -5.14 9.81
N LEU A 82 12.60 -4.96 9.75
CA LEU A 82 11.94 -3.66 9.75
C LEU A 82 10.87 -3.67 10.83
N ALA A 83 10.82 -2.67 11.68
CA ALA A 83 9.79 -2.54 12.69
C ALA A 83 9.30 -1.09 12.71
N ALA A 84 7.99 -0.92 12.60
CA ALA A 84 7.34 0.37 12.54
C ALA A 84 6.05 0.33 13.34
N ALA A 85 5.90 1.25 14.30
CA ALA A 85 4.65 1.39 15.05
C ALA A 85 3.44 1.64 14.13
N VAL A 86 3.65 2.35 13.02
CA VAL A 86 2.63 2.62 12.01
C VAL A 86 3.27 2.59 10.63
N ALA A 87 2.85 1.70 9.72
CA ALA A 87 3.25 1.79 8.31
C ALA A 87 2.04 2.19 7.47
N GLU A 88 2.16 3.27 6.70
CA GLU A 88 1.05 3.84 5.94
C GLU A 88 1.40 3.98 4.46
N VAL A 89 0.50 3.51 3.60
CA VAL A 89 0.55 3.76 2.16
C VAL A 89 -0.73 4.48 1.78
N SER A 90 -0.61 5.65 1.17
CA SER A 90 -1.76 6.44 0.73
C SER A 90 -1.58 7.02 -0.66
N ALA A 91 -2.69 7.16 -1.37
CA ALA A 91 -2.76 7.78 -2.69
C ALA A 91 -3.93 8.77 -2.74
N ARG A 92 -3.80 9.80 -3.58
CA ARG A 92 -4.88 10.78 -3.79
C ARG A 92 -5.65 10.44 -5.06
N PRO A 93 -6.99 10.29 -4.99
CA PRO A 93 -7.77 9.94 -6.17
C PRO A 93 -7.53 10.85 -7.39
N TRP A 94 -7.54 12.17 -7.20
CA TRP A 94 -7.30 13.15 -8.28
C TRP A 94 -5.83 13.28 -8.70
N ARG A 95 -4.90 12.67 -7.98
CA ARG A 95 -3.45 12.70 -8.24
C ARG A 95 -2.85 11.31 -7.98
N PRO A 96 -3.19 10.31 -8.82
CA PRO A 96 -2.82 8.92 -8.56
C PRO A 96 -1.31 8.67 -8.62
N ARG A 97 -0.54 9.60 -9.20
CA ARG A 97 0.93 9.56 -9.24
C ARG A 97 1.58 10.02 -7.92
N ASP A 98 0.85 10.75 -7.09
CA ASP A 98 1.33 11.22 -5.79
C ASP A 98 1.00 10.14 -4.74
N MET A 99 1.81 9.09 -4.70
CA MET A 99 1.73 8.05 -3.66
C MET A 99 2.69 8.39 -2.53
N ALA A 100 2.18 8.42 -1.30
CA ALA A 100 2.97 8.63 -0.10
C ALA A 100 3.09 7.30 0.66
N ILE A 101 4.33 6.88 0.89
CA ILE A 101 4.64 5.78 1.79
C ILE A 101 5.27 6.41 3.02
N LEU A 102 4.55 6.39 4.13
CA LEU A 102 5.00 6.90 5.41
C LEU A 102 5.39 5.71 6.28
N LEU A 103 6.68 5.61 6.59
CA LEU A 103 7.19 4.76 7.64
C LEU A 103 7.83 5.66 8.72
N PRO A 104 7.61 5.40 10.01
CA PRO A 104 8.08 6.24 11.11
C PRO A 104 9.60 6.33 11.12
N GLU A 105 10.09 7.49 11.57
CA GLU A 105 11.51 7.72 11.79
C GLU A 105 12.04 6.74 12.85
N GLY A 106 13.17 6.09 12.53
CA GLY A 106 13.70 4.97 13.31
C GLY A 106 14.07 3.74 12.45
N LEU A 107 13.79 3.79 11.15
CA LEU A 107 14.23 2.81 10.16
C LEU A 107 15.76 2.81 9.99
N GLY A 108 16.44 2.06 10.85
CA GLY A 108 17.76 1.56 10.52
C GLY A 108 17.63 0.55 9.39
N TRP A 109 17.98 0.93 8.16
CA TRP A 109 18.28 -0.03 7.11
C TRP A 109 19.56 -0.77 7.49
N VAL A 110 19.45 -1.81 8.33
CA VAL A 110 20.58 -2.72 8.55
C VAL A 110 20.63 -3.67 7.36
N THR A 111 21.23 -3.21 6.27
CA THR A 111 21.69 -4.10 5.21
C THR A 111 22.93 -4.79 5.76
N THR A 112 22.80 -5.99 6.30
CA THR A 112 23.99 -6.84 6.51
C THR A 112 24.37 -7.34 5.12
N ALA A 113 25.04 -6.50 4.33
CA ALA A 113 25.75 -6.97 3.17
C ALA A 113 26.74 -8.06 3.64
N PRO A 114 26.92 -9.16 2.91
CA PRO A 114 28.03 -10.06 3.20
C PRO A 114 29.31 -9.23 3.14
N SER A 115 29.99 -9.12 4.28
CA SER A 115 31.24 -8.38 4.41
C SER A 115 32.22 -8.83 3.31
N PRO A 116 32.84 -7.92 2.54
CA PRO A 116 33.86 -8.27 1.55
C PRO A 116 35.19 -8.72 2.19
N ALA A 117 35.20 -9.09 3.48
CA ALA A 117 36.39 -9.44 4.24
C ALA A 117 36.99 -10.82 3.92
N ASN A 118 36.61 -11.49 2.82
CA ASN A 118 37.22 -12.78 2.46
C ASN A 118 37.71 -12.83 1.00
N ARG A 119 38.40 -11.77 0.57
CA ARG A 119 39.12 -11.75 -0.72
C ARG A 119 40.63 -11.51 -0.57
N GLN A 120 41.22 -11.99 0.53
CA GLN A 120 42.67 -12.09 0.69
C GLN A 120 43.04 -13.41 1.39
N SER A 121 43.24 -14.46 0.61
CA SER A 121 44.23 -15.53 0.87
C SER A 121 44.11 -16.60 -0.22
N GLY A 122 45.15 -16.75 -1.03
CA GLY A 122 45.29 -17.80 -2.04
C GLY A 122 45.92 -17.30 -3.31
#